data_AF-A0A8T3M3S9-F1
#
_entry.id   AF-A0A8T3M3S9-F1
#
_cell.length_a   1.000
_cell.length_b   1.000
_cell.length_c   1.000
_cell.angle_alpha   90.00
_cell.angle_beta   90.00
_cell.angle_gamma   90.00
#
_symmetry.space_group_name_H-M   'P 1'
#
loop_
_entity.id
_entity.type
_entity.pdbx_description
1 polymer ?
#
loop_
_entity_poly.entity_id
_entity_poly.type
_entity_poly.pdbx_seq_one_letter_code
_entity_poly.pdbx_strand_id
1 'polypeptide(L)'
;MSAIRRAEASWAGDLASGSGKVSATSSGAFQDLPVSWAARTESSDGKTSPEELVAAAHAACFSMAFSGALGRAGTPPERLDVSAEVTFDKVEAGWRVVSSALTVRGVVPG
;
A
#
# COMPACT_ATOMS: atom_id res chain seq x y z
N MET A 1 -3.89 -19.68 14.96
CA MET A 1 -2.45 -19.41 14.81
C MET A 1 -2.32 -17.98 14.29
N SER A 2 -1.58 -17.09 14.96
CA SER A 2 -1.41 -15.69 14.51
C SER A 2 -0.03 -15.50 13.88
N ALA A 3 0.02 -14.89 12.70
CA ALA A 3 1.27 -14.43 12.11
C ALA A 3 1.48 -12.95 12.48
N ILE A 4 2.63 -12.62 13.07
CA ILE A 4 3.03 -11.23 13.36
C ILE A 4 3.98 -10.77 12.25
N ARG A 5 3.71 -9.59 11.66
CA ARG A 5 4.57 -8.92 10.69
C ARG A 5 4.84 -7.50 11.19
N ARG A 6 6.08 -7.04 11.03
CA ARG A 6 6.58 -5.77 11.52
C ARG A 6 7.28 -5.02 10.40
N ALA A 7 7.02 -3.72 10.38
CA ALA A 7 7.78 -2.72 9.68
C ALA A 7 8.13 -1.61 10.70
N GLU A 8 9.22 -0.91 10.47
CA GLU A 8 9.70 0.17 11.33
C GLU A 8 9.94 1.42 10.49
N ALA A 9 9.69 2.58 11.09
CA ALA A 9 9.97 3.86 10.49
C ALA A 9 10.74 4.75 11.46
N SER A 10 11.68 5.54 10.93
CA SER A 10 12.40 6.58 11.66
C SER A 10 12.15 7.93 11.02
N TRP A 11 12.22 9.00 11.82
CA TRP A 11 12.03 10.38 11.37
C TRP A 11 12.98 11.31 12.11
N ALA A 12 13.51 12.30 11.40
CA ALA A 12 14.35 13.35 11.97
C ALA A 12 13.94 14.73 11.43
N GLY A 13 13.90 15.72 12.33
CA GLY A 13 13.50 17.09 12.01
C GLY A 13 12.01 17.36 12.17
N ASP A 14 11.59 18.58 11.83
CA ASP A 14 10.18 18.97 11.80
C ASP A 14 9.44 18.32 10.61
N LEU A 15 8.13 18.58 10.47
CA LEU A 15 7.33 17.97 9.41
C LEU A 15 7.72 18.47 8.00
N ALA A 16 7.98 19.78 7.85
CA ALA A 16 8.16 20.41 6.55
C ALA A 16 9.56 20.17 5.96
N SER A 17 10.58 20.22 6.81
CA SER A 17 12.00 20.06 6.42
C SER A 17 12.59 18.71 6.77
N GLY A 18 11.91 17.94 7.64
CA GLY A 18 12.37 16.64 8.08
C GLY A 18 12.25 15.55 7.03
N SER A 19 12.85 14.42 7.34
CA SER A 19 12.82 13.24 6.51
C SER A 19 12.84 11.99 7.36
N GLY A 20 12.40 10.89 6.77
CA GLY A 20 12.37 9.61 7.41
C GLY A 20 12.71 8.48 6.48
N LYS A 21 12.70 7.29 7.06
CA LYS A 21 12.91 6.03 6.36
C LYS A 21 11.95 4.98 6.86
N VAL A 22 11.60 4.01 6.01
CA VAL A 22 10.75 2.88 6.38
C VAL A 22 11.36 1.55 5.90
N SER A 23 11.25 0.53 6.74
CA SER A 23 11.87 -0.80 6.56
C SER A 23 10.90 -1.91 6.93
N ALA A 24 10.82 -2.97 6.13
CA ALA A 24 10.06 -4.19 6.46
C ALA A 24 10.92 -5.14 7.31
N THR A 25 10.89 -5.01 8.64
CA THR A 25 11.82 -5.74 9.52
C THR A 25 11.53 -7.23 9.68
N SER A 26 10.28 -7.67 9.47
CA SER A 26 9.97 -9.11 9.52
C SER A 26 10.39 -9.90 8.29
N SER A 27 10.33 -9.29 7.09
CA SER A 27 10.65 -9.98 5.83
C SER A 27 11.98 -9.57 5.23
N GLY A 28 12.50 -8.39 5.58
CA GLY A 28 13.66 -7.78 4.93
C GLY A 28 13.42 -7.35 3.48
N ALA A 29 12.17 -7.35 3.00
CA ALA A 29 11.84 -7.15 1.58
C ALA A 29 12.25 -5.76 1.06
N PHE A 30 12.21 -4.75 1.92
CA PHE A 30 12.75 -3.43 1.64
C PHE A 30 13.37 -2.86 2.92
N GLN A 31 14.40 -2.04 2.74
CA GLN A 31 15.14 -1.39 3.81
C GLN A 31 15.38 0.07 3.47
N ASP A 32 15.20 0.93 4.46
CA ASP A 32 15.58 2.33 4.43
C ASP A 32 14.96 3.13 3.27
N LEU A 33 13.75 2.76 2.83
CA LEU A 33 13.05 3.50 1.79
C LEU A 33 12.79 4.94 2.28
N PRO A 34 13.23 5.97 1.53
CA PRO A 34 13.11 7.35 1.99
C PRO A 34 11.66 7.81 1.94
N VAL A 35 11.23 8.54 2.96
CA VAL A 35 9.93 9.21 3.03
C VAL A 35 10.13 10.66 3.48
N SER A 36 9.30 11.56 2.98
CA SER A 36 9.25 12.95 3.43
C SER A 36 7.83 13.49 3.32
N TRP A 37 7.57 14.63 3.96
CA TRP A 37 6.27 15.29 3.84
C TRP A 37 6.01 15.77 2.42
N ALA A 38 7.02 16.39 1.79
CA ALA A 38 6.93 16.83 0.39
C ALA A 38 6.57 15.67 -0.55
N ALA A 39 7.26 14.53 -0.45
CA ALA A 39 6.95 13.36 -1.28
C ALA A 39 5.57 12.74 -1.01
N ARG A 40 4.97 13.06 0.15
CA ARG A 40 3.64 12.57 0.53
C ARG A 40 2.52 13.47 0.00
N THR A 41 2.74 14.78 -0.08
CA THR A 41 1.70 15.77 -0.45
C THR A 41 1.86 16.36 -1.85
N GLU A 42 3.02 16.18 -2.46
CA GLU A 42 3.37 16.71 -3.78
C GLU A 42 3.76 15.56 -4.73
N SER A 43 4.64 15.83 -5.70
CA SER A 43 5.27 14.78 -6.51
C SER A 43 6.06 13.82 -5.63
N SER A 44 6.01 12.52 -5.92
CA SER A 44 6.73 11.51 -5.15
C SER A 44 8.26 11.66 -5.25
N ASP A 45 8.77 12.27 -6.33
CA ASP A 45 10.19 12.42 -6.63
C ASP A 45 10.98 11.11 -6.46
N GLY A 46 10.34 9.99 -6.85
CA GLY A 46 10.91 8.64 -6.74
C GLY A 46 11.01 8.09 -5.32
N LYS A 47 10.46 8.78 -4.32
CA LYS A 47 10.36 8.30 -2.93
C LYS A 47 9.02 7.61 -2.71
N THR A 48 8.99 6.70 -1.73
CA THR A 48 7.74 6.05 -1.35
C THR A 48 6.90 6.94 -0.43
N SER A 49 5.67 6.53 -0.16
CA SER A 49 4.76 7.19 0.77
C SER A 49 4.01 6.14 1.62
N PRO A 50 3.51 6.53 2.81
CA PRO A 50 2.60 5.67 3.57
C PRO A 50 1.42 5.16 2.72
N GLU A 51 0.90 6.00 1.83
CA GLU A 51 -0.22 5.70 0.94
C GLU A 51 0.13 4.61 -0.09
N GLU A 52 1.32 4.66 -0.70
CA GLU A 52 1.79 3.63 -1.62
C GLU A 52 1.95 2.26 -0.93
N LEU A 53 2.45 2.26 0.31
CA LEU A 53 2.59 1.03 1.11
C LEU A 53 1.21 0.45 1.49
N VAL A 54 0.25 1.29 1.85
CA VAL A 54 -1.14 0.87 2.12
C VAL A 54 -1.80 0.35 0.83
N ALA A 55 -1.57 1.01 -0.31
CA ALA A 55 -2.06 0.57 -1.60
C ALA A 55 -1.53 -0.83 -1.96
N ALA A 56 -0.21 -1.05 -1.79
CA ALA A 56 0.41 -2.35 -2.02
C ALA A 56 -0.19 -3.44 -1.12
N ALA A 57 -0.36 -3.16 0.17
CA ALA A 57 -0.98 -4.09 1.12
C ALA A 57 -2.44 -4.40 0.73
N HIS A 58 -3.22 -3.39 0.34
CA HIS A 58 -4.62 -3.56 0.00
C HIS A 58 -4.80 -4.35 -1.31
N ALA A 59 -4.05 -4.01 -2.36
CA ALA A 59 -4.07 -4.74 -3.62
C ALA A 59 -3.71 -6.21 -3.44
N ALA A 60 -2.64 -6.51 -2.68
CA ALA A 60 -2.22 -7.88 -2.40
C ALA A 60 -3.28 -8.65 -1.59
N CYS A 61 -3.83 -8.04 -0.55
CA CYS A 61 -4.87 -8.66 0.29
C CYS A 61 -6.13 -8.98 -0.53
N PHE A 62 -6.63 -8.01 -1.30
CA PHE A 62 -7.79 -8.20 -2.15
C PHE A 62 -7.55 -9.30 -3.20
N SER A 63 -6.38 -9.33 -3.83
CA SER A 63 -6.02 -10.35 -4.83
C SER A 63 -6.13 -11.77 -4.26
N MET A 64 -5.57 -12.00 -3.06
CA MET A 64 -5.65 -13.29 -2.39
C MET A 64 -7.09 -13.65 -2.00
N ALA A 65 -7.84 -12.71 -1.44
CA ALA A 65 -9.22 -12.93 -1.03
C ALA A 65 -10.13 -13.23 -2.23
N PHE A 66 -9.99 -12.48 -3.32
CA PHE A 66 -10.79 -12.64 -4.53
C PHE A 66 -10.46 -13.95 -5.25
N SER A 67 -9.17 -14.30 -5.36
CA SER A 67 -8.75 -15.62 -5.85
C SER A 67 -9.36 -16.77 -5.03
N GLY A 68 -9.34 -16.66 -3.70
CA GLY A 68 -9.96 -17.64 -2.82
C GLY A 68 -11.48 -17.75 -3.02
N ALA A 69 -12.17 -16.64 -3.28
CA ALA A 69 -13.61 -16.63 -3.57
C ALA A 69 -13.94 -17.31 -4.90
N LEU A 70 -13.22 -16.97 -5.96
CA LEU A 70 -13.33 -17.57 -7.29
C LEU A 70 -13.05 -19.09 -7.25
N GLY A 71 -12.01 -19.52 -6.53
CA GLY A 71 -11.71 -20.93 -6.34
C GLY A 71 -12.83 -21.70 -5.63
N ARG A 72 -13.48 -21.10 -4.61
CA ARG A 72 -14.66 -21.69 -3.96
C ARG A 72 -15.88 -21.76 -4.88
N ALA A 73 -15.96 -20.89 -5.88
CA ALA A 73 -17.00 -20.90 -6.90
C ALA A 73 -16.69 -21.87 -8.07
N GLY A 74 -15.57 -22.59 -8.03
CA GLY A 74 -15.18 -23.57 -9.05
C GLY A 74 -14.46 -22.97 -10.26
N THR A 75 -14.14 -21.68 -10.23
CA THR A 75 -13.51 -20.93 -11.33
C THR A 75 -12.23 -20.23 -10.85
N PRO A 76 -11.22 -20.98 -10.35
CA PRO A 76 -9.99 -20.35 -9.86
C PRO A 76 -9.33 -19.50 -10.97
N PRO A 77 -8.89 -18.27 -10.69
CA PRO A 77 -8.33 -17.39 -11.70
C PRO A 77 -6.97 -17.94 -12.20
N GLU A 78 -6.71 -17.81 -13.49
CA GLU A 78 -5.36 -18.00 -14.05
C GLU A 78 -4.45 -16.82 -13.69
N ARG A 79 -5.00 -15.61 -13.70
CA ARG A 79 -4.29 -14.38 -13.39
C ARG A 79 -5.23 -13.33 -12.82
N LEU A 80 -4.74 -12.58 -11.83
CA LEU A 80 -5.34 -11.34 -11.35
C LEU A 80 -4.27 -10.25 -11.29
N ASP A 81 -4.50 -9.15 -11.98
CA ASP A 81 -3.76 -7.91 -11.86
C ASP A 81 -4.65 -6.91 -11.12
N VAL A 82 -4.29 -6.60 -9.87
CA VAL A 82 -5.05 -5.67 -9.02
C VAL A 82 -4.16 -4.47 -8.72
N SER A 83 -4.66 -3.27 -9.00
CA SER A 83 -4.08 -2.02 -8.50
C SER A 83 -4.99 -1.41 -7.44
N ALA A 84 -4.38 -0.77 -6.46
CA ALA A 84 -5.07 0.08 -5.49
C ALA A 84 -4.58 1.51 -5.65
N GLU A 85 -5.49 2.46 -5.71
CA GLU A 85 -5.21 3.89 -5.68
C GLU A 85 -5.69 4.44 -4.34
N VAL A 86 -4.76 4.81 -3.47
CA VAL A 86 -5.07 5.38 -2.15
C VAL A 86 -4.98 6.90 -2.27
N THR A 87 -6.10 7.58 -2.07
CA THR A 87 -6.14 9.04 -2.10
C THR A 87 -5.92 9.60 -0.70
N PHE A 88 -4.87 10.41 -0.55
CA PHE A 88 -4.60 11.21 0.64
C PHE A 88 -4.82 12.68 0.30
N ASP A 89 -5.70 13.33 1.04
CA ASP A 89 -6.17 14.66 0.71
C ASP A 89 -6.38 15.51 1.96
N LYS A 90 -6.37 16.83 1.77
CA LYS A 90 -6.66 17.82 2.78
C LYS A 90 -8.13 18.17 2.75
N VAL A 91 -8.87 17.67 3.73
CA VAL A 91 -10.27 18.06 3.96
C VAL A 91 -10.37 19.12 5.05
N GLU A 92 -11.57 19.63 5.35
CA GLU A 92 -11.80 20.63 6.39
C GLU A 92 -11.18 20.25 7.75
N ALA A 93 -11.27 18.97 8.14
CA ALA A 93 -10.72 18.44 9.39
C ALA A 93 -9.20 18.18 9.36
N GLY A 94 -8.53 18.46 8.24
CA GLY A 94 -7.10 18.21 8.04
C GLY A 94 -6.80 17.11 7.02
N TRP A 95 -5.55 16.64 7.05
CA TRP A 95 -5.05 15.62 6.13
C TRP A 95 -5.51 14.21 6.52
N ARG A 96 -6.06 13.47 5.57
CA ARG A 96 -6.47 12.07 5.80
C ARG A 96 -6.46 11.24 4.52
N VAL A 97 -6.38 9.93 4.68
CA VAL A 97 -6.71 8.99 3.60
C VAL A 97 -8.22 9.00 3.43
N VAL A 98 -8.70 9.37 2.25
CA VAL A 98 -10.14 9.55 1.96
C VAL A 98 -10.75 8.41 1.16
N SER A 99 -9.93 7.68 0.39
CA SER A 99 -10.39 6.55 -0.42
C SER A 99 -9.26 5.54 -0.67
N SER A 100 -9.67 4.33 -1.06
CA SER A 100 -8.80 3.32 -1.65
C SER A 100 -9.56 2.61 -2.76
N ALA A 101 -9.35 3.04 -4.00
CA ALA A 101 -10.04 2.51 -5.18
C ALA A 101 -9.28 1.32 -5.76
N LEU A 102 -9.97 0.20 -6.01
CA LEU A 102 -9.38 -0.99 -6.60
C LEU A 102 -9.75 -1.08 -8.08
N THR A 103 -8.75 -1.29 -8.93
CA THR A 103 -8.97 -1.74 -10.32
C THR A 103 -8.49 -3.18 -10.45
N VAL A 104 -9.36 -4.04 -10.95
CA VAL A 104 -9.11 -5.49 -11.05
C VAL A 104 -9.22 -5.90 -12.51
N ARG A 105 -8.17 -6.54 -13.02
CA ARG A 105 -8.17 -7.22 -14.32
C ARG A 105 -7.85 -8.69 -14.07
N GLY A 106 -8.62 -9.60 -14.65
CA GLY A 106 -8.46 -11.02 -14.40
C GLY A 106 -8.72 -11.87 -15.61
N VAL A 107 -8.02 -13.00 -15.68
CA VAL A 107 -8.32 -14.12 -16.58
C VAL A 107 -8.86 -15.24 -15.72
N VAL A 108 -10.14 -15.56 -15.91
CA VAL A 108 -10.88 -16.54 -15.11
C VAL A 108 -11.54 -17.51 -16.08
N PRO A 109 -11.31 -18.83 -15.97
CA PRO A 109 -12.00 -19.81 -16.79
C PRO A 109 -13.50 -19.86 -16.45
N GLY A 110 -14.36 -19.63 -17.45
CA GLY A 110 -15.82 -19.62 -17.33
C GLY A 110 -16.46 -18.46 -18.09
#